data_AF-A0A0K2RF69-F1
#
_entry.id   AF-A0A0K2RF69-F1
#
_cell.length_a   1.000
_cell.length_b   1.000
_cell.length_c   1.000
_cell.angle_alpha   90.00
_cell.angle_beta   90.00
_cell.angle_gamma   90.00
#
_symmetry.space_group_name_H-M   'P 1'
#
loop_
_entity.id
_entity.type
_entity.pdbx_description
1 polymer ?
#
loop_
_entity_poly.entity_id
_entity_poly.type
_entity_poly.pdbx_seq_one_letter_code
_entity_poly.pdbx_strand_id
1 'polypeptide(L)'
;MCRGAFPGGDAFLVYPGPDGVPWESIRYKVFAQAMWDHRALSLLAKLAGREEVLALIDTNGSGGSLAMDSFSYDPFITGGFASWSTRESCSAWVKHRARINLSS
;
A
#
# COMPACT_ATOMS: atom_id res chain seq x y z
N MET A 1 38.67 8.82 13.12
CA MET A 1 37.44 9.21 13.85
C MET A 1 36.28 9.18 12.86
N CYS A 2 35.47 8.13 12.88
CA CYS A 2 34.47 7.85 11.84
C CYS A 2 33.35 8.90 11.86
N ARG A 3 33.35 9.78 10.85
CA ARG A 3 32.26 10.72 10.57
C ARG A 3 31.20 10.01 9.73
N GLY A 4 30.08 9.65 10.34
CA GLY A 4 28.81 9.32 9.66
C GLY A 4 28.88 8.23 8.59
N ALA A 5 28.88 6.95 8.99
CA ALA A 5 28.83 5.82 8.05
C ALA A 5 27.45 5.63 7.38
N PHE A 6 26.39 6.26 7.91
CA PHE A 6 25.01 6.07 7.46
C PHE A 6 24.21 7.39 7.49
N PRO A 7 23.20 7.55 6.61
CA PRO A 7 22.27 8.67 6.69
C PRO A 7 21.52 8.67 8.03
N GLY A 8 21.18 9.86 8.54
CA GLY A 8 20.53 10.03 9.83
C GLY A 8 19.22 9.21 9.92
N GLY A 9 19.11 8.36 10.94
CA GLY A 9 17.94 7.49 11.16
C GLY A 9 18.06 6.07 10.61
N ASP A 10 19.14 5.71 9.91
CA ASP A 10 19.36 4.32 9.44
C ASP A 10 19.59 3.35 10.62
N ALA A 11 20.26 3.80 11.67
CA ALA A 11 20.65 2.96 12.79
C ALA A 11 19.48 2.45 13.67
N PHE A 12 18.27 3.00 13.53
CA PHE A 12 17.12 2.64 14.37
C PHE A 12 15.78 2.79 13.63
N LEU A 13 14.83 1.88 13.89
CA LEU A 13 13.45 1.91 13.39
C LEU A 13 12.42 2.45 14.39
N VAL A 14 12.76 2.52 15.66
CA VAL A 14 11.88 2.99 16.74
C VAL A 14 12.57 4.07 17.55
N TYR A 15 11.80 4.87 18.27
CA TYR A 15 12.30 5.88 19.18
C TYR A 15 12.05 5.44 20.64
N PRO A 16 12.89 5.86 21.60
CA PRO A 16 12.63 5.59 23.00
C PRO A 16 11.37 6.34 23.45
N GLY A 17 10.40 5.62 24.01
CA GLY A 17 9.24 6.20 24.68
C GLY A 17 9.30 6.00 26.19
N PRO A 18 8.30 6.50 26.92
CA PRO A 18 8.24 6.39 28.38
C PRO A 18 8.14 4.94 28.83
N ASP A 19 8.59 4.68 30.07
CA ASP A 19 8.52 3.36 30.73
C ASP A 19 9.18 2.21 29.95
N GLY A 20 10.17 2.53 29.10
CA GLY A 20 10.86 1.56 28.26
C GLY A 20 10.04 1.07 27.07
N VAL A 21 8.86 1.65 26.82
CA VAL A 21 8.02 1.31 25.67
C VAL A 21 8.47 2.12 24.46
N PRO A 22 8.89 1.49 23.35
CA PRO A 22 9.33 2.22 22.17
C PRO A 22 8.16 2.86 21.44
N TRP A 23 8.37 4.08 20.92
CA TRP A 23 7.47 4.70 19.96
C TRP A 23 7.75 4.22 18.55
N GLU A 24 6.67 3.84 17.87
CA GLU A 24 6.73 3.41 16.48
C GLU A 24 7.03 4.57 15.54
N SER A 25 8.07 4.43 14.72
CA SER A 25 8.28 5.38 13.62
C SER A 25 7.30 5.11 12.48
N ILE A 26 7.10 6.13 11.61
CA ILE A 26 6.34 5.95 10.37
C ILE A 26 6.94 4.86 9.48
N ARG A 27 8.27 4.73 9.46
CA ARG A 27 8.98 3.67 8.70
C ARG A 27 8.65 2.29 9.21
N TYR A 28 8.56 2.12 10.53
CA TYR A 28 8.17 0.86 11.15
C TYR A 28 6.74 0.47 10.77
N LYS A 29 5.79 1.41 10.83
CA LYS A 29 4.39 1.17 10.48
C LYS A 29 4.23 0.76 9.01
N VAL A 30 4.83 1.50 8.09
CA VAL A 30 4.78 1.19 6.64
C VAL A 30 5.46 -0.15 6.36
N PHE A 31 6.59 -0.45 7.01
CA PHE A 31 7.27 -1.73 6.86
C PHE A 31 6.43 -2.91 7.37
N ALA A 32 5.81 -2.78 8.55
CA ALA A 32 4.91 -3.80 9.09
C ALA A 32 3.73 -4.07 8.16
N GLN A 33 3.14 -3.01 7.59
CA GLN A 33 2.07 -3.12 6.60
C GLN A 33 2.54 -3.86 5.33
N ALA A 34 3.70 -3.50 4.78
CA ALA A 34 4.27 -4.19 3.63
C ALA A 34 4.50 -5.70 3.90
N MET A 35 4.89 -6.07 5.12
CA MET A 35 5.04 -7.47 5.51
C MET A 35 3.70 -8.22 5.65
N TRP A 36 2.61 -7.54 5.97
CA TRP A 36 1.27 -8.13 5.91
C TRP A 36 0.84 -8.35 4.46
N ASP A 37 1.00 -7.34 3.61
CA ASP A 37 0.65 -7.42 2.19
C ASP A 37 1.45 -8.51 1.46
N HIS A 38 2.76 -8.59 1.72
CA HIS A 38 3.61 -9.63 1.16
C HIS A 38 3.11 -11.05 1.52
N ARG A 39 2.69 -11.28 2.76
CA ARG A 39 2.16 -12.58 3.19
C ARG A 39 0.82 -12.90 2.53
N ALA A 40 -0.08 -11.93 2.45
CA ALA A 40 -1.37 -12.09 1.80
C ALA A 40 -1.21 -12.42 0.31
N LEU A 41 -0.38 -11.66 -0.40
CA LEU A 41 -0.12 -11.86 -1.83
C LEU A 41 0.66 -13.15 -2.09
N SER A 42 1.59 -13.53 -1.22
CA SER A 42 2.29 -14.82 -1.30
C SER A 42 1.33 -16.00 -1.14
N LEU A 43 0.36 -15.89 -0.24
CA LEU A 43 -0.67 -16.91 -0.08
C LEU A 43 -1.59 -16.95 -1.31
N LEU A 44 -2.04 -15.79 -1.78
CA LEU A 44 -2.88 -15.68 -2.97
C LEU A 44 -2.19 -16.27 -4.20
N ALA A 45 -0.89 -16.03 -4.37
CA ALA A 45 -0.12 -16.58 -5.49
C ALA A 45 -0.08 -18.12 -5.48
N LYS A 46 -0.10 -18.75 -4.29
CA LYS A 46 -0.19 -20.22 -4.16
C LYS A 46 -1.58 -20.76 -4.52
N LEU A 47 -2.63 -19.96 -4.35
CA LEU A 47 -4.02 -20.39 -4.54
C LEU A 47 -4.52 -20.09 -5.96
N ALA A 48 -4.24 -18.89 -6.48
CA ALA A 48 -4.76 -18.39 -7.76
C ALA A 48 -3.70 -18.30 -8.86
N GLY A 49 -2.42 -18.48 -8.53
CA GLY A 49 -1.31 -18.34 -9.47
C GLY A 49 -0.69 -16.94 -9.47
N ARG A 50 0.51 -16.82 -10.06
CA ARG A 50 1.30 -15.59 -10.04
C ARG A 50 0.73 -14.49 -10.92
N GLU A 51 0.23 -14.84 -12.11
CA GLU A 51 -0.29 -13.87 -13.09
C GLU A 51 -1.48 -13.09 -12.55
N GLU A 52 -2.41 -13.76 -11.86
CA GLU A 52 -3.57 -13.13 -11.23
C GLU A 52 -3.15 -12.12 -10.15
N VAL A 53 -2.15 -12.48 -9.33
CA VAL A 53 -1.63 -11.58 -8.29
C VAL A 53 -0.92 -10.39 -8.90
N LEU A 54 -0.17 -10.57 -9.99
CA LEU A 54 0.48 -9.46 -10.68
C LEU A 54 -0.55 -8.51 -11.30
N ALA A 55 -1.62 -9.03 -11.90
CA ALA A 55 -2.71 -8.22 -12.43
C ALA A 55 -3.42 -7.39 -11.34
N LEU A 56 -3.52 -7.91 -10.11
CA LEU A 56 -4.08 -7.17 -8.97
C LEU A 56 -3.19 -6.02 -8.49
N ILE A 57 -1.87 -6.19 -8.54
CA ILE A 57 -0.91 -5.17 -8.08
C ILE A 57 -0.64 -4.12 -9.17
N ASP A 58 -0.65 -4.52 -10.44
CA ASP A 58 -0.38 -3.68 -11.61
C ASP A 58 -1.66 -2.94 -12.07
N THR A 59 -2.17 -2.04 -11.22
CA THR A 59 -3.44 -1.31 -11.44
C THR A 59 -3.47 -0.43 -12.69
N ASN A 60 -2.31 0.04 -13.17
CA ASN A 60 -2.21 0.85 -14.39
C ASN A 60 -1.84 0.04 -15.64
N GLY A 61 -1.70 -1.29 -15.53
CA GLY A 61 -1.43 -2.17 -16.65
C GLY A 61 -0.04 -1.98 -17.28
N SER A 62 0.97 -1.66 -16.47
CA SER A 62 2.37 -1.50 -16.89
C SER A 62 3.01 -2.78 -17.47
N GLY A 63 2.27 -3.89 -17.49
CA GLY A 63 2.72 -5.16 -18.06
C GLY A 63 3.66 -5.90 -17.11
N GLY A 64 3.50 -5.70 -15.80
CA GLY A 64 4.30 -6.37 -14.77
C GLY A 64 5.67 -5.75 -14.49
N SER A 65 6.02 -4.63 -15.11
CA SER A 65 7.25 -3.87 -14.79
C SER A 65 7.04 -3.01 -13.53
N LEU A 66 6.93 -3.67 -12.37
CA LEU A 66 6.86 -3.03 -11.06
C LEU A 66 8.28 -2.72 -10.57
N ALA A 67 8.83 -1.58 -10.96
CA ALA A 67 10.17 -1.13 -10.59
C ALA A 67 10.10 0.15 -9.76
N MET A 68 11.22 0.52 -9.12
CA MET A 68 11.27 1.69 -8.24
C MET A 68 11.03 3.00 -9.00
N ASP A 69 11.45 3.05 -10.27
CA ASP A 69 11.26 4.16 -11.21
C ASP A 69 9.95 4.06 -12.01
N SER A 70 9.25 2.92 -11.93
CA SER A 70 7.95 2.68 -12.59
C SER A 70 6.97 2.01 -11.61
N PHE A 71 6.37 2.83 -10.75
CA PHE A 71 5.38 2.37 -9.77
C PHE A 71 3.94 2.53 -10.28
N SER A 72 3.13 1.48 -10.14
CA SER A 72 1.70 1.54 -10.45
C SER A 72 0.95 2.31 -9.36
N TYR A 73 0.52 3.51 -9.68
CA TYR A 73 -0.41 4.24 -8.82
C TYR A 73 -1.84 3.80 -9.11
N ASP A 74 -2.63 3.69 -8.05
CA ASP A 74 -4.08 3.57 -8.18
C ASP A 74 -4.62 4.81 -8.94
N PRO A 75 -5.31 4.62 -10.08
CA PRO A 75 -5.91 5.72 -10.83
C PRO A 75 -6.91 6.56 -10.00
N PHE A 76 -7.47 6.02 -8.91
CA PHE A 76 -8.33 6.81 -8.02
C PHE A 76 -7.57 7.86 -7.19
N ILE A 77 -6.26 7.71 -6.99
CA ILE A 77 -5.44 8.69 -6.25
C ILE A 77 -4.81 9.72 -7.20
N THR A 78 -4.48 9.33 -8.43
CA THR A 78 -3.89 10.22 -9.45
C THR A 78 -4.92 10.98 -10.28
N GLY A 79 -6.16 10.48 -10.35
CA GLY A 79 -7.31 11.22 -10.84
C GLY A 79 -7.70 12.32 -9.86
N GLY A 80 -7.13 13.51 -10.05
CA GLY A 80 -7.27 14.66 -9.16
C GLY A 80 -8.70 14.87 -8.64
N PHE A 81 -8.78 15.45 -7.44
CA PHE A 81 -9.97 15.86 -6.68
C PHE A 81 -11.06 16.61 -7.49
N ALA A 82 -10.79 17.00 -8.73
CA ALA A 82 -11.63 17.80 -9.61
C ALA A 82 -12.87 17.08 -10.19
N SER A 83 -12.94 15.75 -10.23
CA SER A 83 -14.10 15.04 -10.81
C SER A 83 -15.20 14.69 -9.80
N TRP A 84 -14.99 14.98 -8.51
CA TRP A 84 -15.87 14.53 -7.43
C TRP A 84 -16.98 15.51 -7.02
N SER A 85 -17.19 16.61 -7.77
CA SER A 85 -18.18 17.63 -7.40
C SER A 85 -19.61 17.37 -7.90
N THR A 86 -19.84 16.34 -8.72
CA THR A 86 -21.19 16.04 -9.22
C THR A 86 -21.91 15.00 -8.37
N ARG A 87 -23.19 15.29 -8.08
CA ARG A 87 -24.10 14.52 -7.22
C ARG A 87 -24.25 13.03 -7.60
N GLU A 88 -23.87 12.67 -8.83
CA GLU A 88 -23.98 11.31 -9.38
C GLU A 88 -22.93 10.35 -8.82
N SER A 89 -21.69 10.82 -8.59
CA SER A 89 -20.57 10.00 -8.09
C SER A 89 -20.82 9.46 -6.67
N CYS A 90 -21.55 10.21 -5.84
CA CYS A 90 -21.92 9.79 -4.49
C CYS A 90 -22.91 8.61 -4.50
N SER A 91 -23.85 8.59 -5.46
CA SER A 91 -24.82 7.49 -5.60
C SER A 91 -24.20 6.19 -6.14
N ALA A 92 -23.18 6.33 -7.00
CA ALA A 92 -22.43 5.21 -7.55
C ALA A 92 -21.59 4.52 -6.46
N TRP A 93 -20.98 5.29 -5.56
CA TRP A 93 -20.21 4.76 -4.41
C TRP A 93 -21.09 3.95 -3.44
N VAL A 94 -22.31 4.43 -3.15
CA VAL A 94 -23.27 3.70 -2.30
C VAL A 94 -23.72 2.38 -2.95
N LYS A 95 -23.95 2.35 -4.27
CA LYS A 95 -24.32 1.13 -4.99
C LYS A 95 -23.18 0.12 -5.09
N HIS A 96 -21.94 0.59 -5.28
CA HIS A 96 -20.78 -0.30 -5.38
C HIS A 96 -20.43 -0.94 -4.03
N ARG A 97 -20.63 -0.24 -2.91
CA ARG A 97 -20.44 -0.77 -1.55
C ARG A 97 -21.52 -1.77 -1.15
N ALA A 98 -22.76 -1.61 -1.64
CA ALA A 98 -23.82 -2.59 -1.44
C ALA A 98 -23.50 -3.94 -2.11
N ARG A 99 -22.77 -3.95 -3.23
CA ARG A 99 -22.40 -5.20 -3.93
C ARG A 99 -21.31 -6.01 -3.21
N ILE A 100 -20.42 -5.34 -2.47
CA ILE A 100 -19.34 -5.99 -1.72
C ILE A 100 -19.86 -6.66 -0.43
N ASN A 101 -20.97 -6.17 0.13
CA ASN A 101 -21.55 -6.70 1.38
C ASN A 101 -22.69 -7.72 1.18
N LEU A 102 -22.96 -8.19 -0.04
CA LEU A 102 -24.05 -9.13 -0.34
C LEU A 102 -23.58 -10.50 -0.87
N SER A 103 -22.28 -10.81 -0.78
CA SER A 103 -21.71 -12.12 -1.12
C SER A 103 -21.14 -12.89 0.08
N SER A 104 -21.73 -12.70 1.26
CA SER A 104 -21.44 -13.46 2.49
C SER A 104 -22.73 -14.00 3.09
#